data_AF-A0A969NFR5-F1
#
_entry.id   AF-A0A969NFR5-F1
#
_cell.length_a   1.000
_cell.length_b   1.000
_cell.length_c   1.000
_cell.angle_alpha   90.00
_cell.angle_beta   90.00
_cell.angle_gamma   90.00
#
_symmetry.space_group_name_H-M   'P 1'
#
loop_
_entity.id
_entity.type
_entity.pdbx_description
1 polymer ?
#
loop_
_entity_poly.entity_id
_entity_poly.type
_entity_poly.pdbx_seq_one_letter_code
_entity_poly.pdbx_strand_id
1 'polypeptide(L)'
;MPTIVKKTRYNHELRLIFYKQKDCKTTDSDIRSYLDKRFNNPENSDQYWYENKETGVYFCFEYNEPEPDDETIEGFENFDNTNWTFNINFLRPQFFGLESFPFVESFVNDLDLLVFNPQANGDDSLKNIQTKNYSTIGVQLI
;
A
#
# COMPACT_ATOMS: atom_id res chain seq x y z
N MET A 1 -6.20 33.26 25.49
CA MET A 1 -5.37 32.54 24.51
C MET A 1 -6.26 31.50 23.84
N PRO A 2 -6.43 31.49 22.49
CA PRO A 2 -7.22 30.45 21.85
C PRO A 2 -6.41 29.15 21.86
N THR A 3 -7.05 28.08 22.34
CA THR A 3 -6.50 26.72 22.27
C THR A 3 -6.59 26.26 20.81
N ILE A 4 -5.46 26.06 20.17
CA ILE A 4 -5.41 25.39 18.86
C ILE A 4 -5.74 23.92 19.12
N VAL A 5 -7.01 23.56 18.91
CA VAL A 5 -7.39 22.16 18.79
C VAL A 5 -6.75 21.68 17.49
N LYS A 6 -5.73 20.81 17.59
CA LYS A 6 -5.25 20.04 16.44
C LYS A 6 -6.45 19.26 15.90
N LYS A 7 -7.02 19.74 14.80
CA LYS A 7 -8.10 19.07 14.10
C LYS A 7 -7.49 17.79 13.54
N THR A 8 -7.69 16.67 14.22
CA THR A 8 -7.35 15.34 13.71
C THR A 8 -8.08 15.22 12.38
N ARG A 9 -7.34 15.34 11.26
CA ARG A 9 -7.89 15.03 9.96
C ARG A 9 -8.16 13.53 10.02
N TYR A 10 -9.42 13.14 10.02
CA TYR A 10 -9.78 11.78 9.63
C TYR A 10 -9.32 11.65 8.19
N ASN A 11 -8.16 11.04 7.97
CA ASN A 11 -7.72 10.70 6.63
C ASN A 11 -8.72 9.68 6.09
N HIS A 12 -9.54 10.09 5.14
CA HIS A 12 -10.48 9.20 4.43
C HIS A 12 -9.74 8.36 3.38
N GLU A 13 -8.47 8.07 3.59
CA GLU A 13 -7.58 7.42 2.65
C GLU A 13 -6.95 6.22 3.33
N LEU A 14 -7.04 5.06 2.69
CA LEU A 14 -6.28 3.88 3.06
C LEU A 14 -4.95 3.98 2.35
N ARG A 15 -3.87 3.84 3.14
CA ARG A 15 -2.51 3.78 2.64
C ARG A 15 -1.91 2.45 3.05
N LEU A 16 -1.52 1.65 2.06
CA LEU A 16 -0.77 0.41 2.29
C LEU A 16 0.70 0.67 1.98
N ILE A 17 1.60 0.17 2.83
CA ILE A 17 3.05 0.34 2.68
C ILE A 17 3.66 -1.01 2.29
N PHE A 18 4.53 -1.02 1.29
CA PHE A 18 5.14 -2.25 0.80
C PHE A 18 6.54 -2.46 1.34
N TYR A 19 6.79 -3.68 1.80
CA TYR A 19 8.08 -4.15 2.32
C TYR A 19 8.60 -5.30 1.48
N LYS A 20 9.90 -5.55 1.53
CA LYS A 20 10.52 -6.75 0.97
C LYS A 20 11.44 -7.39 1.99
N GLN A 21 11.66 -8.70 1.89
CA GLN A 21 12.71 -9.33 2.69
C GLN A 21 14.09 -8.75 2.31
N LYS A 22 15.00 -8.63 3.27
CA LYS A 22 16.36 -8.09 3.03
C LYS A 22 17.17 -8.86 1.99
N ASP A 23 16.89 -10.15 1.82
CA ASP A 23 17.49 -11.01 0.79
C ASP A 23 16.69 -11.07 -0.51
N CYS A 24 15.53 -10.41 -0.59
CA CYS A 24 14.72 -10.31 -1.79
C CYS A 24 15.45 -9.50 -2.86
N LYS A 25 15.50 -10.05 -4.08
CA LYS A 25 16.21 -9.47 -5.21
C LYS A 25 15.43 -8.36 -5.91
N THR A 26 14.14 -8.20 -5.59
CA THR A 26 13.30 -7.15 -6.19
C THR A 26 13.90 -5.78 -5.92
N THR A 27 14.19 -5.06 -7.01
CA THR A 27 14.73 -3.71 -7.00
C THR A 27 13.62 -2.68 -7.24
N ASP A 28 13.91 -1.41 -6.97
CA ASP A 28 13.01 -0.31 -7.33
C ASP A 28 12.71 -0.28 -8.84
N SER A 29 13.72 -0.58 -9.67
CA SER A 29 13.54 -0.67 -11.12
C SER A 29 12.56 -1.78 -11.53
N ASP A 30 12.52 -2.90 -10.79
CA ASP A 30 11.58 -3.98 -11.06
C ASP A 30 10.14 -3.55 -10.71
N ILE A 31 9.97 -2.84 -9.59
CA ILE A 31 8.69 -2.27 -9.17
C ILE A 31 8.18 -1.26 -10.22
N ARG A 32 9.02 -0.30 -10.62
CA ARG A 32 8.66 0.68 -11.67
C ARG A 32 8.28 0.00 -12.97
N SER A 33 9.10 -0.95 -13.45
CA SER A 33 8.80 -1.71 -14.67
C SER A 33 7.50 -2.51 -14.58
N TYR A 34 7.16 -3.01 -13.39
CA TYR A 34 5.90 -3.71 -13.15
C TYR A 34 4.70 -2.76 -13.28
N LEU A 35 4.80 -1.57 -12.69
CA LEU A 35 3.74 -0.55 -12.69
C LEU A 35 3.58 0.13 -14.06
N ASP A 36 4.68 0.41 -14.76
CA ASP A 36 4.70 1.01 -16.13
C ASP A 36 3.87 0.19 -17.13
N LYS A 37 3.81 -1.13 -16.95
CA LYS A 37 3.05 -2.04 -17.83
C LYS A 37 1.55 -2.01 -17.57
N ARG A 38 1.09 -1.44 -16.46
CA ARG A 38 -0.29 -1.59 -15.95
C ARG A 38 -1.01 -0.27 -15.73
N PHE A 39 -0.27 0.79 -15.44
CA PHE A 39 -0.85 2.06 -15.00
C PHE A 39 -0.33 3.23 -15.80
N ASN A 40 -1.11 4.30 -15.81
CA ASN A 40 -0.68 5.55 -16.39
C ASN A 40 0.24 6.25 -15.40
N ASN A 41 1.47 6.52 -15.83
CA ASN A 41 2.39 7.40 -15.13
C ASN A 41 2.51 8.70 -15.93
N PRO A 42 1.60 9.68 -15.74
CA PRO A 42 1.76 10.97 -16.38
C PRO A 42 3.10 11.58 -15.92
N GLU A 43 3.88 12.07 -16.88
CA GLU A 43 5.10 12.87 -16.65
C GLU A 43 6.33 12.11 -16.11
N ASN A 44 6.36 10.77 -16.17
CA ASN A 44 7.44 9.96 -15.54
C ASN A 44 7.62 10.33 -14.06
N SER A 45 6.50 10.57 -13.38
CA SER A 45 6.45 10.92 -11.98
C SER A 45 6.70 9.70 -11.08
N ASP A 46 6.75 9.94 -9.78
CA ASP A 46 6.75 8.90 -8.76
C ASP A 46 5.35 8.35 -8.45
N GLN A 47 4.35 8.68 -9.28
CA GLN A 47 2.96 8.27 -9.10
C GLN A 47 2.39 7.54 -10.31
N TYR A 48 1.74 6.42 -10.04
CA TYR A 48 1.10 5.54 -11.02
C TYR A 48 -0.39 5.48 -10.74
N TRP A 49 -1.18 6.08 -11.63
CA TRP A 49 -2.60 6.26 -11.45
C TRP A 49 -3.41 5.22 -12.22
N TYR A 50 -4.45 4.72 -11.55
CA TYR A 50 -5.55 3.99 -12.15
C TYR A 50 -6.83 4.82 -12.02
N GLU A 51 -7.60 4.87 -13.10
CA GLU A 51 -8.95 5.43 -13.11
C GLU A 51 -9.83 4.60 -14.04
N ASN A 52 -10.91 4.06 -13.51
CA ASN A 52 -11.99 3.48 -14.29
C ASN A 52 -13.16 4.46 -14.34
N LYS A 53 -13.40 5.04 -15.53
CA LYS A 53 -14.46 6.04 -15.73
C LYS A 53 -15.88 5.47 -15.66
N GLU A 54 -16.04 4.16 -15.85
CA GLU A 54 -17.34 3.50 -15.78
C GLU A 54 -17.77 3.25 -14.33
N THR A 55 -16.84 2.79 -13.49
CA THR A 55 -17.08 2.50 -12.07
C THR A 55 -16.84 3.72 -11.17
N GLY A 56 -16.05 4.68 -11.64
CA GLY A 56 -15.57 5.81 -10.86
C GLY A 56 -14.48 5.44 -9.84
N VAL A 57 -13.94 4.22 -9.91
CA VAL A 57 -12.84 3.79 -9.04
C VAL A 57 -11.54 4.42 -9.52
N TYR A 58 -10.77 4.93 -8.56
CA TYR A 58 -9.42 5.43 -8.79
C TYR A 58 -8.55 5.12 -7.58
N PHE A 59 -7.27 4.89 -7.83
CA PHE A 59 -6.24 4.66 -6.83
C PHE A 59 -4.87 4.99 -7.43
N CYS A 60 -3.84 5.08 -6.59
CA CYS A 60 -2.48 5.21 -7.08
C CYS A 60 -1.48 4.37 -6.30
N PHE A 61 -0.39 4.02 -6.99
CA PHE A 61 0.86 3.64 -6.36
C PHE A 61 1.78 4.86 -6.36
N GLU A 62 2.45 5.12 -5.24
CA GLU A 62 3.31 6.29 -5.06
C GLU A 62 4.62 5.88 -4.40
N TYR A 63 5.74 6.27 -5.01
CA TYR A 63 7.06 6.23 -4.38
C TYR A 63 7.24 7.46 -3.49
N ASN A 64 7.64 7.21 -2.25
CA ASN A 64 7.96 8.25 -1.27
C ASN A 64 9.48 8.27 -1.11
N GLU A 65 10.08 9.46 -1.07
CA GLU A 65 11.52 9.52 -0.75
C GLU A 65 11.76 9.00 0.67
N PRO A 66 12.75 8.11 0.88
CA PRO A 66 13.06 7.60 2.21
C PRO A 66 13.52 8.74 3.12
N GLU A 67 12.87 8.87 4.27
CA GLU A 67 13.27 9.81 5.31
C GLU A 67 14.39 9.20 6.17
N PRO A 68 15.41 9.97 6.58
CA PRO A 68 16.56 9.46 7.32
C PRO A 68 16.21 8.92 8.72
N ASP A 69 15.07 9.32 9.28
CA ASP A 69 14.60 8.95 10.63
C ASP A 69 13.40 7.98 10.59
N ASP A 70 13.21 7.22 9.50
CA ASP A 70 12.11 6.24 9.42
C ASP A 70 12.34 5.09 10.42
N GLU A 71 11.57 5.09 11.50
CA GLU A 71 11.67 4.06 12.55
C GLU A 71 11.29 2.69 11.97
N THR A 72 12.11 1.67 12.27
CA THR A 72 11.77 0.30 11.94
C THR A 72 10.52 -0.12 12.69
N ILE A 73 9.51 -0.55 11.97
CA ILE A 73 8.25 -1.04 12.55
C ILE A 73 8.53 -2.36 13.28
N GLU A 74 7.99 -2.50 14.50
CA GLU A 74 8.09 -3.74 15.28
C GLU A 74 7.58 -4.94 14.46
N GLY A 75 8.38 -6.00 14.37
CA GLY A 75 8.09 -7.19 13.56
C GLY A 75 8.54 -7.11 12.10
N PHE A 76 9.09 -5.96 11.66
CA PHE A 76 9.63 -5.74 10.31
C PHE A 76 11.17 -5.67 10.28
N GLU A 77 11.87 -6.13 11.32
CA GLU A 77 13.33 -5.97 11.45
C GLU A 77 14.14 -6.69 10.35
N ASN A 78 13.56 -7.74 9.75
CA ASN A 78 14.16 -8.51 8.66
C ASN A 78 13.71 -8.05 7.26
N PHE A 79 12.99 -6.93 7.19
CA PHE A 79 12.42 -6.39 5.97
C PHE A 79 12.94 -4.98 5.71
N ASP A 80 13.02 -4.63 4.43
CA ASP A 80 13.30 -3.26 3.99
C ASP A 80 12.01 -2.63 3.49
N ASN A 81 11.79 -1.37 3.88
CA ASN A 81 10.74 -0.55 3.27
C ASN A 81 11.10 -0.33 1.79
N THR A 82 10.16 -0.60 0.89
CA THR A 82 10.36 -0.32 -0.54
C THR A 82 10.17 1.17 -0.87
N ASN A 83 9.61 1.91 0.08
CA ASN A 83 9.09 3.28 -0.02
C ASN A 83 7.94 3.45 -1.03
N TRP A 84 7.43 2.34 -1.56
CA TRP A 84 6.22 2.33 -2.36
C TRP A 84 5.00 2.20 -1.45
N THR A 85 3.97 2.97 -1.78
CA THR A 85 2.68 2.93 -1.11
C THR A 85 1.56 2.79 -2.13
N PHE A 86 0.47 2.16 -1.70
CA PHE A 86 -0.79 2.15 -2.43
C PHE A 86 -1.78 3.02 -1.67
N ASN A 87 -2.39 3.98 -2.37
CA ASN A 87 -3.33 4.93 -1.79
C ASN A 87 -4.68 4.81 -2.49
N ILE A 88 -5.74 4.71 -1.69
CA ILE A 88 -7.11 4.66 -2.20
C ILE A 88 -8.06 5.46 -1.31
N ASN A 89 -9.05 6.09 -1.94
CA ASN A 89 -10.10 6.78 -1.21
C ASN A 89 -10.99 5.76 -0.47
N PHE A 90 -10.96 5.84 0.85
CA PHE A 90 -11.66 4.96 1.79
C PHE A 90 -13.07 5.49 2.15
N LEU A 91 -13.60 6.49 1.45
CA LEU A 91 -15.00 6.91 1.59
C LEU A 91 -15.99 5.77 1.24
N ARG A 92 -15.57 4.79 0.43
CA ARG A 92 -16.37 3.60 0.05
C ARG A 92 -15.49 2.36 -0.09
N PRO A 93 -14.94 1.84 1.01
CA PRO A 93 -13.84 0.88 0.97
C PRO A 93 -14.22 -0.44 0.31
N GLN A 94 -15.42 -0.95 0.58
CA GLN A 94 -15.91 -2.18 -0.02
C GLN A 94 -16.08 -2.08 -1.54
N PHE A 95 -16.50 -0.91 -2.04
CA PHE A 95 -16.67 -0.69 -3.48
C PHE A 95 -15.31 -0.57 -4.20
N PHE A 96 -14.44 0.27 -3.64
CA PHE A 96 -13.10 0.54 -4.19
C PHE A 96 -12.17 -0.68 -4.07
N GLY A 97 -12.31 -1.47 -3.00
CA GLY A 97 -11.51 -2.68 -2.77
C GLY A 97 -11.77 -3.80 -3.78
N LEU A 98 -13.01 -3.97 -4.25
CA LEU A 98 -13.37 -5.02 -5.23
C LEU A 98 -12.55 -4.93 -6.53
N GLU A 99 -12.25 -3.71 -6.96
CA GLU A 99 -11.52 -3.46 -8.19
C GLU A 99 -10.01 -3.28 -7.94
N SER A 100 -9.63 -2.64 -6.83
CA SER A 100 -8.23 -2.30 -6.56
C SER A 100 -7.40 -3.40 -5.89
N PHE A 101 -7.97 -4.17 -4.96
CA PHE A 101 -7.21 -5.18 -4.23
C PHE A 101 -6.72 -6.36 -5.08
N PRO A 102 -7.39 -6.79 -6.17
CA PRO A 102 -6.79 -7.73 -7.12
C PRO A 102 -5.45 -7.24 -7.71
N PHE A 103 -5.30 -5.92 -7.92
CA PHE A 103 -4.02 -5.36 -8.37
C PHE A 103 -2.97 -5.38 -7.26
N VAL A 104 -3.35 -5.04 -6.03
CA VAL A 104 -2.44 -5.10 -4.86
C VAL A 104 -1.98 -6.54 -4.62
N GLU A 105 -2.89 -7.52 -4.66
CA GLU A 105 -2.57 -8.93 -4.51
C GLU A 105 -1.59 -9.41 -5.60
N SER A 106 -1.86 -9.09 -6.86
CA SER A 106 -0.96 -9.44 -7.97
C SER A 106 0.40 -8.75 -7.82
N PHE A 107 0.41 -7.46 -7.45
CA PHE A 107 1.63 -6.68 -7.22
C PHE A 107 2.52 -7.29 -6.14
N VAL A 108 1.92 -7.66 -5.01
CA VAL A 108 2.66 -8.25 -3.88
C VAL A 108 3.16 -9.65 -4.22
N ASN A 109 2.34 -10.47 -4.87
CA ASN A 109 2.71 -11.85 -5.23
C ASN A 109 3.78 -11.92 -6.33
N ASP A 110 3.64 -11.13 -7.39
CA ASP A 110 4.55 -11.16 -8.54
C ASP A 110 5.95 -10.62 -8.20
N LEU A 111 6.04 -9.75 -7.18
CA LEU A 111 7.27 -9.08 -6.76
C LEU A 111 7.84 -9.60 -5.42
N ASP A 112 7.21 -10.63 -4.83
CA ASP A 112 7.55 -11.21 -3.51
C ASP A 112 7.68 -10.15 -2.42
N LEU A 113 6.67 -9.28 -2.33
CA LEU A 113 6.57 -8.20 -1.35
C LEU A 113 5.70 -8.60 -0.16
N LEU A 114 5.69 -7.75 0.85
CA LEU A 114 4.77 -7.77 1.97
C LEU A 114 4.02 -6.44 2.02
N VAL A 115 2.83 -6.47 2.61
CA VAL A 115 2.02 -5.26 2.79
C VAL A 115 1.76 -5.00 4.26
N PHE A 116 2.02 -3.77 4.68
CA PHE A 116 1.74 -3.25 6.00
C PHE A 116 0.60 -2.22 5.92
N ASN A 117 -0.40 -2.39 6.79
CA ASN A 117 -1.53 -1.50 6.91
C ASN A 117 -1.41 -0.70 8.22
N PRO A 118 -0.90 0.55 8.20
CA PRO A 118 -0.79 1.38 9.40
C PRO A 118 -2.14 1.72 10.04
N GLN A 119 -3.25 1.61 9.31
CA GLN A 119 -4.61 1.84 9.82
C GLN A 119 -5.26 0.59 10.43
N ALA A 120 -4.56 -0.55 10.47
CA ALA A 120 -4.99 -1.73 11.21
C ALA A 120 -4.92 -1.47 12.72
N ASN A 121 -5.97 -0.85 13.28
CA ASN A 121 -6.07 -0.49 14.69
C ASN A 121 -6.01 -1.72 15.60
N GLY A 122 -4.81 -2.09 16.07
CA GLY A 122 -4.62 -3.07 17.15
C GLY A 122 -5.08 -4.50 16.86
N ASP A 123 -5.65 -4.78 15.70
CA ASP A 123 -5.94 -6.13 15.24
C ASP A 123 -4.68 -6.71 14.59
N ASP A 124 -3.92 -7.46 15.37
CA ASP A 124 -2.66 -8.08 14.94
C ASP A 124 -2.85 -9.00 13.72
N SER A 125 -4.09 -9.47 13.44
CA SER A 125 -4.39 -10.26 12.24
C SER A 125 -4.34 -9.46 10.93
N LEU A 126 -4.45 -8.12 11.01
CA LEU A 126 -4.42 -7.22 9.87
C LEU A 126 -3.08 -6.49 9.69
N LYS A 127 -2.18 -6.59 10.68
CA LYS A 127 -0.87 -5.92 10.64
C LYS A 127 0.14 -6.60 9.72
N ASN A 128 0.01 -7.91 9.53
CA ASN A 128 0.97 -8.73 8.79
C ASN A 128 0.27 -9.54 7.70
N ILE A 129 0.01 -8.94 6.54
CA ILE A 129 -0.40 -9.72 5.38
C ILE A 129 0.89 -10.26 4.73
N GLN A 130 1.35 -11.41 5.22
CA GLN A 130 2.27 -12.26 4.47
C GLN A 130 1.44 -13.02 3.43
N THR A 131 1.57 -12.67 2.15
CA THR A 131 0.94 -13.44 1.08
C THR A 131 1.77 -14.68 0.75
N LYS A 132 1.78 -15.64 1.68
CA LYS A 132 1.94 -17.06 1.33
C LYS A 132 0.74 -17.81 1.89
N ASN A 133 -0.31 -17.85 1.08
CA ASN A 133 -1.58 -18.58 1.25
C ASN A 133 -2.69 -17.83 2.01
N TYR A 134 -3.54 -17.12 1.25
CA TYR A 134 -4.87 -16.63 1.67
C TYR A 134 -5.84 -17.74 2.15
N SER A 135 -5.43 -19.02 2.16
CA SER A 135 -6.24 -20.14 2.64
C SER A 135 -6.13 -20.41 4.15
N THR A 136 -5.18 -19.79 4.87
CA THR A 136 -4.96 -20.11 6.30
C THR A 136 -5.29 -18.96 7.25
N ILE A 137 -5.42 -17.73 6.77
CA ILE A 137 -5.80 -16.60 7.63
C ILE A 137 -7.09 -16.05 7.07
N GLY A 138 -8.19 -16.26 7.78
CA GLY A 138 -9.50 -15.67 7.52
C GLY A 138 -9.45 -14.15 7.72
N VAL A 139 -8.70 -13.46 6.84
CA VAL A 139 -8.68 -12.01 6.75
C VAL A 139 -9.92 -11.62 5.97
N GLN A 140 -11.00 -11.43 6.72
CA GLN A 140 -12.19 -10.75 6.24
C GLN A 140 -11.79 -9.29 6.02
N LEU A 141 -11.40 -8.95 4.80
CA LEU A 141 -11.41 -7.56 4.33
C LEU A 141 -12.89 -7.13 4.31
N ILE A 142 -13.34 -6.44 5.36
CA ILE A 142 -14.68 -5.81 5.45
C ILE A 142 -14.55 -4.31 5.38
#